data_AF-A0A6P8T5D1-F1
#
_entry.id   AF-A0A6P8T5D1-F1
#
_cell.length_a   1.000
_cell.length_b   1.000
_cell.length_c   1.000
_cell.angle_alpha   90.00
_cell.angle_beta   90.00
_cell.angle_gamma   90.00
#
_symmetry.space_group_name_H-M   'P 1'
#
loop_
_entity.id
_entity.type
_entity.pdbx_description
1 polymer ?
#
loop_
_entity_poly.entity_id
_entity_poly.type
_entity_poly.pdbx_seq_one_letter_code
_entity_poly.pdbx_strand_id
1 'polypeptide(L)'
;MELARRLLLAHCAAHALSVAAGLLVVVPMALNGSAFKGRCALFSTGFWRTEDRAELTGQPGDVSQLVVQQWGHPAACQFATFVGIFTVLYGAAQGWRSLFYLHGRHDDTLFSSFLTVVLSVCVLFLSGGASVILSLGFYSWCDTVTNLNTRPYSCSESQSVPLYLDVDTSSFYTELSLAQASLWGVTALWLAHSILAFLRLYHSHSQHISGPCGPREKELLLRHSLSDSGSPTPPTAATPTIFV
;
A
#
# COMPACT_ATOMS: atom_id res chain seq x y z
N MET A 1 -4.26 18.72 20.92
CA MET A 1 -5.60 18.53 20.29
C MET A 1 -5.55 18.66 18.77
N GLU A 2 -4.95 19.72 18.22
CA GLU A 2 -4.91 19.96 16.76
C GLU A 2 -4.09 18.92 15.97
N LEU A 3 -2.92 18.50 16.46
CA LEU A 3 -2.06 17.52 15.79
C LEU A 3 -2.74 16.15 15.63
N ALA A 4 -3.46 15.69 16.66
CA ALA A 4 -4.19 14.41 16.64
C ALA A 4 -5.32 14.41 15.61
N ARG A 5 -6.06 15.52 15.47
CA ARG A 5 -7.11 15.68 14.46
C ARG A 5 -6.55 15.65 13.05
N ARG A 6 -5.43 16.35 12.79
CA ARG A 6 -4.75 16.34 11.49
C ARG A 6 -4.23 14.95 11.11
N LEU A 7 -3.64 14.23 12.07
CA LEU A 7 -3.16 12.85 11.87
C LEU A 7 -4.31 11.87 11.56
N LEU A 8 -5.48 12.09 12.15
CA LEU A 8 -6.67 11.26 11.94
C LEU A 8 -7.30 11.53 10.57
N LEU A 9 -7.38 12.79 10.14
CA LEU A 9 -7.79 13.17 8.79
C LEU A 9 -6.84 12.61 7.72
N ALA A 10 -5.52 12.69 7.97
CA ALA A 10 -4.52 12.11 7.08
C ALA A 10 -4.68 10.59 6.93
N HIS A 11 -4.99 9.86 8.02
CA HIS A 11 -5.30 8.43 7.94
C HIS A 11 -6.55 8.14 7.13
N CYS A 12 -7.63 8.90 7.35
CA CYS A 12 -8.87 8.73 6.60
C CYS A 12 -8.65 8.94 5.10
N ALA A 13 -7.92 10.01 4.73
CA ALA A 13 -7.58 10.29 3.34
C ALA A 13 -6.70 9.17 2.74
N ALA A 14 -5.69 8.70 3.47
CA ALA A 14 -4.82 7.61 3.02
C ALA A 14 -5.59 6.30 2.83
N HIS A 15 -6.55 5.96 3.70
CA HIS A 15 -7.41 4.78 3.53
C HIS A 15 -8.35 4.93 2.34
N ALA A 16 -8.97 6.10 2.14
CA ALA A 16 -9.82 6.36 0.97
C ALA A 16 -9.04 6.24 -0.35
N LEU A 17 -7.81 6.79 -0.40
CA LEU A 17 -6.91 6.64 -1.54
C LEU A 17 -6.52 5.18 -1.76
N SER A 18 -6.32 4.40 -0.69
CA SER A 18 -6.01 2.97 -0.79
C SER A 18 -7.17 2.17 -1.37
N VAL A 19 -8.42 2.51 -0.98
CA VAL A 19 -9.63 1.91 -1.56
C VAL A 19 -9.75 2.25 -3.05
N ALA A 20 -9.58 3.52 -3.42
CA ALA A 20 -9.63 3.94 -4.82
C ALA A 20 -8.55 3.24 -5.66
N ALA A 21 -7.30 3.21 -5.20
CA ALA A 21 -6.21 2.53 -5.87
C ALA A 21 -6.44 1.01 -5.96
N GLY A 22 -7.01 0.39 -4.92
CA GLY A 22 -7.39 -1.02 -4.94
C GLY A 22 -8.48 -1.32 -5.98
N LEU A 23 -9.48 -0.45 -6.15
CA LEU A 23 -10.48 -0.60 -7.21
C LEU A 23 -9.88 -0.46 -8.61
N LEU A 24 -8.92 0.46 -8.79
CA LEU A 24 -8.16 0.61 -10.04
C LEU A 24 -7.24 -0.58 -10.35
N VAL A 25 -7.06 -1.51 -9.41
CA VAL A 25 -6.42 -2.82 -9.66
C VAL A 25 -7.47 -3.87 -10.00
N VAL A 26 -8.53 -3.95 -9.19
CA VAL A 26 -9.53 -5.02 -9.31
C VAL A 26 -10.31 -4.92 -10.62
N VAL A 27 -10.74 -3.71 -11.00
CA VAL A 27 -11.54 -3.51 -12.21
C VAL A 27 -10.76 -3.92 -13.46
N PRO A 28 -9.52 -3.41 -13.71
CA PRO A 28 -8.78 -3.83 -14.90
C PRO A 28 -8.41 -5.31 -14.92
N MET A 29 -8.05 -5.88 -13.77
CA MET A 29 -7.74 -7.31 -13.70
C MET A 29 -8.97 -8.19 -13.94
N ALA A 30 -10.16 -7.76 -13.53
CA ALA A 30 -11.41 -8.47 -13.80
C ALA A 30 -11.82 -8.37 -15.28
N LEU A 31 -11.73 -7.18 -15.87
CA LEU A 31 -11.99 -6.96 -17.29
C LEU A 31 -11.02 -7.79 -18.15
N ASN A 32 -9.73 -7.73 -17.83
CA ASN A 32 -8.72 -8.53 -18.52
C ASN A 32 -8.97 -10.04 -18.33
N GLY A 33 -9.33 -10.50 -17.13
CA GLY A 33 -9.70 -11.89 -16.90
C GLY A 33 -10.88 -12.35 -17.76
N SER A 34 -11.88 -11.49 -17.95
CA SER A 34 -13.03 -11.78 -18.81
C SER A 34 -12.68 -11.80 -20.30
N ALA A 35 -11.88 -10.83 -20.76
CA ALA A 35 -11.43 -10.69 -22.15
C ALA A 35 -10.60 -11.91 -22.59
N PHE A 36 -9.78 -12.43 -21.68
CA PHE A 36 -8.96 -13.63 -21.89
C PHE A 36 -9.68 -14.95 -21.57
N LYS A 37 -11.01 -14.96 -21.42
CA LYS A 37 -11.82 -16.16 -21.11
C LYS A 37 -11.31 -16.95 -19.89
N GLY A 38 -10.84 -16.23 -18.86
CA GLY A 38 -10.29 -16.80 -17.64
C GLY A 38 -8.83 -17.27 -17.72
N ARG A 39 -8.15 -17.09 -18.87
CA ARG A 39 -6.72 -17.40 -19.05
C ARG A 39 -5.86 -16.22 -18.60
N CYS A 40 -4.65 -16.51 -18.12
CA CYS A 40 -3.72 -15.46 -17.68
C CYS A 40 -2.73 -15.14 -18.81
N ALA A 41 -2.70 -13.87 -19.23
CA ALA A 41 -1.76 -13.37 -20.24
C ALA A 41 -0.32 -13.24 -19.69
N LEU A 42 -0.18 -13.00 -18.38
CA LEU A 42 1.13 -12.82 -17.76
C LEU A 42 1.98 -14.08 -17.86
N PHE A 43 3.24 -13.94 -18.32
CA PHE A 43 4.17 -15.06 -18.53
C PHE A 43 3.68 -16.14 -19.52
N SER A 44 2.76 -15.81 -20.42
CA SER A 44 2.42 -16.73 -21.50
C SER A 44 3.54 -16.77 -22.54
N THR A 45 3.72 -17.92 -23.18
CA THR A 45 4.69 -18.10 -24.26
C THR A 45 3.98 -18.33 -25.59
N GLY A 46 4.55 -17.79 -26.66
CA GLY A 46 4.00 -17.91 -28.00
C GLY A 46 5.03 -17.52 -29.05
N PHE A 47 4.68 -17.81 -30.30
CA PHE A 47 5.48 -17.40 -31.46
C PHE A 47 4.56 -16.93 -32.58
N TRP A 48 5.08 -16.07 -33.43
CA TRP A 48 4.36 -15.63 -34.61
C TRP A 48 4.51 -16.65 -35.72
N ARG A 49 3.39 -17.06 -36.31
CA ARG A 49 3.35 -17.86 -37.53
C ARG A 49 2.85 -16.99 -38.66
N THR A 50 3.66 -16.90 -39.70
CA THR A 50 3.24 -16.34 -40.99
C THR A 50 2.63 -17.46 -41.81
N GLU A 51 1.36 -17.33 -42.18
CA GLU A 51 0.75 -18.25 -43.14
C GLU A 51 0.91 -17.66 -44.54
N ASP A 52 1.70 -18.33 -45.37
CA ASP A 52 1.72 -18.11 -46.82
C ASP A 52 0.39 -18.64 -47.39
N ARG A 53 -0.71 -17.90 -47.21
CA ARG A 53 -1.97 -18.24 -47.89
C ARG A 53 -1.76 -17.98 -49.38
N ALA A 54 -1.37 -19.03 -50.10
CA ALA A 54 -1.40 -19.07 -51.55
C ALA A 54 -2.81 -18.68 -52.04
N GLU A 55 -2.92 -17.47 -52.58
CA GLU A 55 -3.77 -17.09 -53.71
C GLU A 55 -5.22 -17.62 -53.78
N LEU A 56 -5.98 -17.67 -52.67
CA LEU A 56 -7.44 -17.91 -52.76
C LEU A 56 -8.31 -16.67 -52.52
N THR A 57 -7.71 -15.56 -52.12
CA THR A 57 -8.37 -14.26 -51.99
C THR A 57 -7.37 -13.22 -52.44
N GLY A 58 -7.58 -12.56 -53.58
CA GLY A 58 -6.61 -11.70 -54.28
C GLY A 58 -6.16 -10.42 -53.55
N GLN A 59 -5.72 -10.53 -52.30
CA GLN A 59 -5.07 -9.48 -51.53
C GLN A 59 -3.76 -10.04 -50.96
N PRO A 60 -2.60 -9.49 -51.37
CA PRO A 60 -1.29 -9.88 -50.84
C PRO A 60 -1.14 -9.23 -49.45
N GLY A 61 -1.75 -9.86 -48.45
CA GLY A 61 -1.54 -9.54 -47.05
C GLY A 61 -0.89 -10.73 -46.39
N ASP A 62 0.35 -10.57 -45.94
CA ASP A 62 1.05 -11.54 -45.11
C ASP A 62 0.27 -11.65 -43.77
N VAL A 63 -0.63 -12.63 -43.65
CA VAL A 63 -1.47 -12.77 -42.44
C VAL A 63 -0.63 -13.46 -41.39
N SER A 64 0.06 -12.67 -40.56
CA SER A 64 0.78 -13.19 -39.41
C SER A 64 -0.16 -13.38 -38.22
N GLN A 65 -0.24 -14.59 -37.69
CA GLN A 65 -1.02 -14.94 -36.51
C GLN A 65 -0.10 -15.20 -35.32
N LEU A 66 -0.49 -14.74 -34.12
CA LEU A 66 0.20 -15.12 -32.89
C LEU A 66 -0.35 -16.46 -32.41
N VAL A 67 0.52 -17.46 -32.29
CA VAL A 67 0.18 -18.77 -31.73
C VAL A 67 0.70 -18.85 -30.31
N VAL A 68 -0.21 -18.76 -29.34
CA VAL A 68 0.11 -18.94 -27.90
C VAL A 68 0.25 -20.43 -27.63
N GLN A 69 1.47 -20.86 -27.26
CA GLN A 69 1.76 -22.25 -26.92
C GLN A 69 1.24 -22.58 -25.52
N GLN A 70 1.50 -21.71 -24.56
CA GLN A 70 1.12 -21.92 -23.17
C GLN A 70 0.71 -20.59 -22.53
N TRP A 71 -0.48 -20.59 -21.94
CA TRP A 71 -0.95 -19.48 -21.12
C TRP A 71 -0.24 -19.45 -19.77
N GLY A 72 -0.12 -18.24 -19.22
CA GLY A 72 0.43 -18.03 -17.90
C GLY A 72 -0.29 -18.82 -16.81
N HIS A 73 0.43 -19.11 -15.72
CA HIS A 73 -0.20 -19.77 -14.58
C HIS A 73 -1.25 -18.84 -13.95
N PRO A 74 -2.53 -19.27 -13.76
CA PRO A 74 -3.59 -18.44 -13.20
C PRO A 74 -3.24 -17.75 -11.87
N ALA A 75 -2.38 -18.37 -11.07
CA ALA A 75 -1.92 -17.82 -9.79
C ALA A 75 -1.30 -16.41 -9.94
N ALA A 76 -0.60 -16.11 -11.04
CA ALA A 76 0.03 -14.81 -11.25
C ALA A 76 -1.02 -13.67 -11.38
N CYS A 77 -2.05 -13.88 -12.21
CA CYS A 77 -3.15 -12.93 -12.35
C CYS A 77 -4.01 -12.86 -11.08
N GLN A 78 -4.34 -14.01 -10.49
CA GLN A 78 -5.20 -14.09 -9.31
C GLN A 78 -4.57 -13.43 -8.07
N PHE A 79 -3.25 -13.50 -7.93
CA PHE A 79 -2.55 -12.89 -6.81
C PHE A 79 -2.71 -11.36 -6.80
N ALA A 80 -2.53 -10.70 -7.95
CA ALA A 80 -2.74 -9.25 -8.06
C ALA A 80 -4.21 -8.86 -7.77
N THR A 81 -5.18 -9.63 -8.28
CA THR A 81 -6.60 -9.42 -7.97
C THR A 81 -6.90 -9.58 -6.48
N PHE A 82 -6.37 -10.63 -5.85
CA PHE A 82 -6.54 -10.88 -4.42
C PHE A 82 -6.00 -9.72 -3.57
N VAL A 83 -4.79 -9.25 -3.87
CA VAL A 83 -4.19 -8.10 -3.20
C VAL A 83 -5.02 -6.83 -3.38
N GLY A 84 -5.57 -6.60 -4.57
CA GLY A 84 -6.50 -5.50 -4.84
C GLY A 84 -7.76 -5.58 -3.97
N ILE A 85 -8.44 -6.74 -3.97
CA ILE A 85 -9.65 -6.96 -3.15
C ILE A 85 -9.35 -6.78 -1.67
N PHE A 86 -8.25 -7.40 -1.18
CA PHE A 86 -7.86 -7.28 0.22
C PHE A 86 -7.58 -5.83 0.59
N THR A 87 -6.91 -5.07 -0.27
CA THR A 87 -6.65 -3.63 -0.08
C THR A 87 -7.95 -2.83 0.02
N VAL A 88 -8.94 -3.11 -0.84
CA VAL A 88 -10.24 -2.44 -0.80
C VAL A 88 -10.99 -2.76 0.50
N LEU A 89 -11.10 -4.04 0.86
CA LEU A 89 -11.83 -4.47 2.06
C LEU A 89 -11.17 -3.95 3.34
N TYR A 90 -9.85 -4.12 3.44
CA TYR A 90 -9.10 -3.67 4.60
C TYR A 90 -9.06 -2.14 4.70
N GLY A 91 -8.87 -1.45 3.57
CA GLY A 91 -8.93 0.02 3.50
C GLY A 91 -10.29 0.57 3.91
N ALA A 92 -11.39 -0.06 3.47
CA ALA A 92 -12.75 0.34 3.84
C ALA A 92 -13.04 0.09 5.32
N ALA A 93 -12.65 -1.08 5.86
CA ALA A 93 -12.82 -1.40 7.27
C ALA A 93 -12.04 -0.44 8.18
N GLN A 94 -10.79 -0.13 7.83
CA GLN A 94 -9.96 0.79 8.61
C GLN A 94 -10.40 2.26 8.44
N GLY A 95 -10.88 2.65 7.26
CA GLY A 95 -11.51 3.95 7.03
C GLY A 95 -12.77 4.14 7.86
N TRP A 96 -13.66 3.14 7.88
CA TRP A 96 -14.86 3.12 8.72
C TRP A 96 -14.51 3.26 10.21
N ARG A 97 -13.56 2.45 10.68
CA ARG A 97 -13.06 2.51 12.07
C ARG A 97 -12.52 3.90 12.41
N SER A 98 -11.72 4.50 11.52
CA SER A 98 -11.17 5.85 11.71
C SER A 98 -12.25 6.93 11.76
N LEU A 99 -13.29 6.81 10.94
CA LEU A 99 -14.45 7.70 10.95
C LEU A 99 -15.26 7.58 12.25
N PHE A 100 -15.42 6.34 12.75
CA PHE A 100 -16.05 6.12 14.04
C PHE A 100 -15.28 6.78 15.18
N TYR A 101 -13.94 6.74 15.17
CA TYR A 101 -13.11 7.43 16.17
C TYR A 101 -13.16 8.96 16.08
N LEU A 102 -13.40 9.53 14.90
CA LEU A 102 -13.64 10.96 14.77
C LEU A 102 -14.93 11.40 15.49
N HIS A 103 -15.96 10.55 15.49
CA HIS A 103 -17.27 10.86 16.08
C HIS A 103 -17.43 10.36 17.52
N GLY A 104 -16.85 9.20 17.85
CA GLY A 104 -16.86 8.58 19.17
C GLY A 104 -15.48 8.69 19.81
N ARG A 105 -15.38 9.45 20.89
CA ARG A 105 -14.15 9.73 21.65
C ARG A 105 -13.66 8.48 22.41
N HIS A 106 -13.20 7.49 21.67
CA HIS A 106 -12.80 6.18 22.20
C HIS A 106 -11.29 6.00 22.01
N ASP A 107 -10.59 5.66 23.09
CA ASP A 107 -9.13 5.55 23.08
C ASP A 107 -8.71 4.23 22.40
N ASP A 108 -7.78 4.31 21.45
CA ASP A 108 -7.18 3.13 20.81
C ASP A 108 -6.40 2.30 21.85
N THR A 109 -6.64 0.99 21.90
CA THR A 109 -5.84 0.09 22.73
C THR A 109 -4.48 -0.17 22.07
N LEU A 110 -3.41 -0.32 22.87
CA LEU A 110 -2.06 -0.65 22.38
C LEU A 110 -2.06 -1.89 21.47
N PHE A 111 -2.86 -2.90 21.82
CA PHE A 111 -3.03 -4.12 21.02
C PHE A 111 -3.60 -3.83 19.63
N SER A 112 -4.60 -2.95 19.54
CA SER A 112 -5.18 -2.56 18.24
C SER A 112 -4.19 -1.78 17.37
N SER A 113 -3.36 -0.92 17.97
CA SER A 113 -2.28 -0.23 17.25
C SER A 113 -1.23 -1.21 16.74
N PHE A 114 -0.82 -2.19 17.56
CA PHE A 114 0.11 -3.24 17.15
C PHE A 114 -0.43 -4.08 16.00
N LEU A 115 -1.68 -4.54 16.07
CA LEU A 115 -2.31 -5.30 14.98
C LEU A 115 -2.38 -4.50 13.69
N THR A 116 -2.66 -3.20 13.76
CA THR A 116 -2.70 -2.33 12.59
C THR A 116 -1.34 -2.22 11.91
N VAL A 117 -0.25 -2.13 12.69
CA VAL A 117 1.14 -2.15 12.17
C VAL A 117 1.46 -3.48 11.51
N VAL A 118 1.17 -4.61 12.18
CA VAL A 118 1.45 -5.94 11.62
C VAL A 118 0.70 -6.14 10.30
N LEU A 119 -0.59 -5.82 10.27
CA LEU A 119 -1.41 -5.94 9.07
C LEU A 119 -0.94 -5.00 7.96
N SER A 120 -0.60 -3.74 8.26
CA SER A 120 -0.13 -2.80 7.22
C SER A 120 1.19 -3.27 6.59
N VAL A 121 2.12 -3.80 7.41
CA VAL A 121 3.38 -4.36 6.93
C VAL A 121 3.16 -5.62 6.11
N CYS A 122 2.26 -6.52 6.54
CA CYS A 122 1.89 -7.69 5.74
C CYS A 122 1.34 -7.29 4.37
N VAL A 123 0.42 -6.33 4.32
CA VAL A 123 -0.16 -5.88 3.04
C VAL A 123 0.88 -5.19 2.16
N LEU A 124 1.80 -4.42 2.74
CA LEU A 124 2.93 -3.82 2.01
C LEU A 124 3.77 -4.88 1.28
N PHE A 125 4.12 -5.98 1.95
CA PHE A 125 4.87 -7.06 1.30
C PHE A 125 4.05 -7.78 0.23
N LEU A 126 2.77 -8.06 0.50
CA LEU A 126 1.88 -8.67 -0.49
C LEU A 126 1.71 -7.80 -1.73
N SER A 127 1.51 -6.49 -1.56
CA SER A 127 1.37 -5.55 -2.67
C SER A 127 2.66 -5.33 -3.43
N GLY A 128 3.80 -5.27 -2.74
CA GLY A 128 5.11 -5.18 -3.38
C GLY A 128 5.41 -6.43 -4.21
N GLY A 129 5.16 -7.62 -3.66
CA GLY A 129 5.31 -8.89 -4.38
C GLY A 129 4.38 -8.95 -5.61
N ALA A 130 3.14 -8.53 -5.46
CA ALA A 130 2.18 -8.53 -6.57
C ALA A 130 2.59 -7.52 -7.65
N SER A 131 3.15 -6.38 -7.27
CA SER A 131 3.65 -5.34 -8.19
C SER A 131 4.79 -5.87 -9.04
N VAL A 132 5.74 -6.59 -8.43
CA VAL A 132 6.86 -7.23 -9.14
C VAL A 132 6.34 -8.29 -10.11
N ILE A 133 5.46 -9.19 -9.65
CA ILE A 133 4.89 -10.26 -10.49
C ILE A 133 4.13 -9.67 -11.69
N LEU A 134 3.28 -8.67 -11.45
CA LEU A 134 2.49 -8.02 -12.49
C LEU A 134 3.40 -7.29 -13.50
N SER A 135 4.40 -6.53 -13.03
CA SER A 135 5.37 -5.84 -13.89
C SER A 135 6.17 -6.81 -14.76
N LEU A 136 6.70 -7.89 -14.18
CA LEU A 136 7.50 -8.86 -14.93
C LEU A 136 6.65 -9.65 -15.93
N GLY A 137 5.46 -10.09 -15.54
CA GLY A 137 4.61 -10.85 -16.44
C GLY A 137 3.96 -10.00 -17.52
N PHE A 138 3.69 -8.71 -17.26
CA PHE A 138 3.26 -7.77 -18.30
C PHE A 138 4.38 -7.49 -19.30
N TYR A 139 5.62 -7.29 -18.82
CA TYR A 139 6.79 -7.16 -19.68
C TYR A 139 6.99 -8.41 -20.56
N SER A 140 6.90 -9.61 -19.99
CA SER A 140 7.00 -10.87 -20.73
C SER A 140 5.88 -11.05 -21.77
N TRP A 141 4.66 -10.61 -21.45
CA TRP A 141 3.56 -10.60 -22.42
C TRP A 141 3.84 -9.64 -23.58
N CYS A 142 4.27 -8.41 -23.26
CA CYS A 142 4.67 -7.44 -24.28
C CYS A 142 5.75 -8.00 -25.21
N ASP A 143 6.75 -8.67 -24.66
CA ASP A 143 7.84 -9.30 -25.42
C ASP A 143 7.35 -10.39 -26.38
N THR A 144 6.39 -11.21 -25.91
CA THR A 144 5.75 -12.24 -26.74
C THR A 144 4.95 -11.62 -27.88
N VAL A 145 4.20 -10.56 -27.60
CA VAL A 145 3.35 -9.90 -28.60
C VAL A 145 4.20 -9.09 -29.60
N THR A 146 5.24 -8.39 -29.18
CA THR A 146 6.14 -7.67 -30.10
C THR A 146 7.23 -8.56 -30.70
N ASN A 147 7.29 -9.83 -30.31
CA ASN A 147 8.31 -10.80 -30.68
C ASN A 147 9.73 -10.24 -30.47
N LEU A 148 10.09 -9.92 -29.23
CA LEU A 148 11.39 -9.33 -28.89
C LEU A 148 11.69 -8.02 -29.66
N ASN A 149 10.65 -7.18 -29.84
CA ASN A 149 10.70 -5.93 -30.61
C ASN A 149 11.10 -6.10 -32.09
N THR A 150 10.93 -7.30 -32.65
CA THR A 150 11.12 -7.51 -34.10
C THR A 150 9.92 -7.04 -34.93
N ARG A 151 8.75 -6.89 -34.30
CA ARG A 151 7.57 -6.30 -34.93
C ARG A 151 7.70 -4.77 -35.04
N PRO A 152 7.15 -4.15 -36.11
CA PRO A 152 7.27 -2.71 -36.35
C PRO A 152 6.41 -1.85 -35.42
N TYR A 153 5.53 -2.46 -34.62
CA TYR A 153 4.63 -1.79 -33.68
C TYR A 153 5.07 -2.01 -32.23
N SER A 154 4.81 -1.01 -31.39
CA SER A 154 5.04 -1.08 -29.95
C SER A 154 4.03 -1.98 -29.23
N CYS A 155 4.31 -2.34 -27.96
CA CYS A 155 3.37 -3.13 -27.16
C CYS A 155 2.01 -2.42 -27.00
N SER A 156 1.98 -1.08 -26.88
CA SER A 156 0.72 -0.33 -26.83
C SER A 156 -0.07 -0.39 -28.13
N GLU A 157 0.61 -0.39 -29.28
CA GLU A 157 -0.05 -0.49 -30.59
C GLU A 157 -0.52 -1.91 -30.89
N SER A 158 0.12 -2.92 -30.31
CA SER A 158 -0.26 -4.31 -30.54
C SER A 158 -1.68 -4.67 -30.08
N GLN A 159 -2.29 -3.89 -29.17
CA GLN A 159 -3.70 -4.07 -28.81
C GLN A 159 -4.66 -3.70 -29.96
N SER A 160 -4.20 -2.90 -30.94
CA SER A 160 -4.96 -2.50 -32.13
C SER A 160 -4.70 -3.39 -33.36
N VAL A 161 -3.72 -4.31 -33.25
CA VAL A 161 -3.37 -5.26 -34.31
C VAL A 161 -4.13 -6.56 -34.10
N PRO A 162 -4.73 -7.16 -35.14
CA PRO A 162 -5.41 -8.45 -35.01
C PRO A 162 -4.38 -9.55 -34.71
N LEU A 163 -4.38 -10.04 -33.47
CA LEU A 163 -3.54 -11.16 -33.02
C LEU A 163 -4.10 -12.53 -33.44
N TYR A 164 -5.34 -12.57 -33.94
CA TYR A 164 -6.09 -13.77 -34.34
C TYR A 164 -6.10 -14.86 -33.26
N LEU A 165 -6.34 -14.45 -32.01
CA LEU A 165 -6.54 -15.35 -30.89
C LEU A 165 -8.04 -15.53 -30.63
N ASP A 166 -8.41 -16.63 -29.98
CA ASP A 166 -9.77 -16.86 -29.48
C ASP A 166 -10.10 -16.01 -28.23
N VAL A 167 -9.40 -14.90 -28.00
CA VAL A 167 -9.58 -13.99 -26.86
C VAL A 167 -9.63 -12.54 -27.33
N ASP A 168 -10.25 -11.67 -26.54
CA ASP A 168 -10.28 -10.25 -26.83
C ASP A 168 -9.01 -9.58 -26.29
N THR A 169 -8.23 -8.99 -27.20
CA THR A 169 -6.96 -8.30 -26.90
C THR A 169 -7.06 -6.78 -27.09
N SER A 170 -8.25 -6.23 -27.32
CA SER A 170 -8.42 -4.83 -27.73
C SER A 170 -8.06 -3.77 -26.67
N SER A 171 -7.88 -4.16 -25.41
CA SER A 171 -7.54 -3.24 -24.30
C SER A 171 -6.55 -3.82 -23.30
N PHE A 172 -5.84 -4.91 -23.63
CA PHE A 172 -4.97 -5.57 -22.66
C PHE A 172 -3.89 -4.62 -22.12
N TYR A 173 -3.32 -3.75 -22.98
CA TYR A 173 -2.21 -2.88 -22.60
C TYR A 173 -2.69 -1.79 -21.64
N THR A 174 -3.83 -1.14 -21.93
CA THR A 174 -4.41 -0.11 -21.06
C THR A 174 -4.82 -0.69 -19.71
N GLU A 175 -5.48 -1.84 -19.68
CA GLU A 175 -5.93 -2.47 -18.44
C GLU A 175 -4.75 -2.94 -17.58
N LEU A 176 -3.76 -3.63 -18.17
CA LEU A 176 -2.60 -4.13 -17.42
C LEU A 176 -1.65 -3.02 -16.97
N SER A 177 -1.44 -1.98 -17.78
CA SER A 177 -0.61 -0.83 -17.39
C SER A 177 -1.26 0.00 -16.27
N LEU A 178 -2.59 0.18 -16.32
CA LEU A 178 -3.34 0.82 -15.25
C LEU A 178 -3.29 0.00 -13.96
N ALA A 179 -3.47 -1.32 -14.05
CA ALA A 179 -3.35 -2.22 -12.89
C ALA A 179 -1.93 -2.15 -12.30
N GLN A 180 -0.89 -2.16 -13.13
CA GLN A 180 0.51 -2.04 -12.70
C GLN A 180 0.77 -0.74 -11.95
N ALA A 181 0.41 0.41 -12.54
CA ALA A 181 0.61 1.71 -11.92
C ALA A 181 -0.14 1.79 -10.58
N SER A 182 -1.38 1.28 -10.55
CA SER A 182 -2.22 1.26 -9.35
C SER A 182 -1.65 0.36 -8.25
N LEU A 183 -1.07 -0.80 -8.59
CA LEU A 183 -0.45 -1.71 -7.61
C LEU A 183 0.80 -1.11 -6.96
N TRP A 184 1.63 -0.41 -7.74
CA TRP A 184 2.75 0.36 -7.21
C TRP A 184 2.26 1.51 -6.32
N GLY A 185 1.17 2.19 -6.71
CA GLY A 185 0.49 3.19 -5.88
C GLY A 185 -0.02 2.62 -4.55
N VAL A 186 -0.66 1.45 -4.58
CA VAL A 186 -1.10 0.70 -3.39
C VAL A 186 0.10 0.38 -2.49
N THR A 187 1.22 -0.07 -3.06
CA THR A 187 2.44 -0.36 -2.32
C THR A 187 3.01 0.87 -1.62
N ALA A 188 3.05 2.02 -2.30
CA ALA A 188 3.47 3.29 -1.71
C ALA A 188 2.53 3.75 -0.58
N LEU A 189 1.21 3.58 -0.76
CA LEU A 189 0.22 3.90 0.26
C LEU A 189 0.38 3.01 1.50
N TRP A 190 0.59 1.70 1.34
CA TRP A 190 0.81 0.78 2.47
C TRP A 190 2.14 1.01 3.18
N LEU A 191 3.17 1.50 2.46
CA LEU A 191 4.41 1.96 3.07
C LEU A 191 4.14 3.17 3.96
N ALA A 192 3.40 4.17 3.44
CA ALA A 192 3.02 5.34 4.23
C ALA A 192 2.20 4.93 5.47
N HIS A 193 1.19 4.08 5.32
CA HIS A 193 0.40 3.54 6.44
C HIS A 193 1.27 2.85 7.49
N SER A 194 2.25 2.05 7.07
CA SER A 194 3.15 1.35 7.99
C SER A 194 4.03 2.32 8.78
N ILE A 195 4.57 3.36 8.13
CA ILE A 195 5.34 4.42 8.80
C ILE A 195 4.45 5.17 9.81
N LEU A 196 3.26 5.59 9.38
CA LEU A 196 2.29 6.31 10.19
C LEU A 196 1.84 5.49 11.42
N ALA A 197 1.56 4.21 11.24
CA ALA A 197 1.16 3.30 12.32
C ALA A 197 2.32 3.04 13.29
N PHE A 198 3.54 2.88 12.78
CA PHE A 198 4.74 2.73 13.62
C PHE A 198 4.99 3.98 14.48
N LEU A 199 4.90 5.18 13.88
CA LEU A 199 5.05 6.44 14.61
C LEU A 199 3.99 6.59 15.71
N ARG A 200 2.74 6.20 15.45
CA ARG A 200 1.67 6.18 16.47
C ARG A 200 1.99 5.23 17.62
N LEU A 201 2.41 4.01 17.31
CA LEU A 201 2.78 3.01 18.32
C LEU A 201 3.98 3.48 19.16
N TYR A 202 5.01 4.02 18.50
CA TYR A 202 6.18 4.57 19.17
C TYR A 202 5.84 5.72 20.11
N HIS A 203 5.01 6.67 19.66
CA HIS A 203 4.58 7.78 20.50
C HIS A 203 3.73 7.32 21.68
N SER A 204 2.79 6.40 21.45
CA SER A 204 1.94 5.82 22.49
C SER A 204 2.78 5.08 23.54
N HIS A 205 3.76 4.29 23.12
CA HIS A 205 4.70 3.61 24.01
C HIS A 205 5.59 4.60 24.79
N SER A 206 6.11 5.63 24.13
CA SER A 206 6.93 6.68 24.77
C SER A 206 6.14 7.47 25.82
N GLN A 207 4.87 7.77 25.57
CA GLN A 207 3.99 8.40 26.56
C GLN A 207 3.71 7.48 27.76
N HIS A 208 3.50 6.19 27.52
CA HIS A 208 3.34 5.20 28.60
C HIS A 208 4.58 5.07 29.49
N ILE A 209 5.79 5.18 28.92
CA ILE A 209 7.05 5.13 29.68
C ILE A 209 7.37 6.47 30.38
N SER A 210 7.02 7.61 29.77
CA SER A 210 7.28 8.94 30.35
C SER A 210 6.23 9.36 31.39
N GLY A 211 5.03 8.78 31.32
CA GLY A 211 3.90 9.05 32.22
C GLY A 211 4.16 8.77 33.70
N PRO A 212 4.88 7.71 34.10
CA PRO A 212 5.23 7.45 35.50
C PRO A 212 6.38 8.31 36.05
N CYS A 213 7.34 8.73 35.20
CA CYS A 213 8.49 9.53 35.67
C CYS A 213 8.13 11.01 35.88
N GLY A 214 7.24 11.58 35.07
CA GLY A 214 6.87 13.00 35.15
C GLY A 214 6.26 13.44 36.49
N PRO A 215 5.26 12.75 37.06
CA PRO A 215 4.65 13.13 38.33
C PRO A 215 5.60 12.91 39.51
N ARG A 216 6.34 11.80 39.52
CA ARG A 216 7.26 11.44 40.60
C ARG A 216 8.44 12.41 40.70
N GLU A 217 8.98 12.85 39.57
CA GLU A 217 10.07 13.82 39.53
C GLU A 217 9.58 15.24 39.92
N LYS A 218 8.37 15.61 39.51
CA LYS A 218 7.72 16.87 39.93
C LYS A 218 7.36 16.88 41.42
N GLU A 219 6.89 15.77 41.97
CA GLU A 219 6.63 15.62 43.40
C GLU A 219 7.92 15.62 44.22
N LEU A 220 9.00 15.00 43.73
CA LEU A 220 10.31 15.05 44.38
C LEU A 220 10.89 16.46 44.40
N LEU A 221 10.77 17.22 43.30
CA LEU A 221 11.21 18.62 43.25
C LEU A 221 10.35 19.53 44.14
N LEU A 222 9.02 19.36 44.15
CA LEU A 222 8.13 20.09 45.08
C LEU A 222 8.45 19.80 46.54
N ARG A 223 8.73 18.53 46.89
CA ARG A 223 9.12 18.13 48.24
C ARG A 223 10.49 18.68 48.65
N HIS A 224 11.43 18.78 47.71
CA HIS A 224 12.74 19.41 47.94
C HIS A 224 12.60 20.93 48.17
N SER A 225 11.81 21.63 47.35
CA SER A 225 11.55 23.06 47.54
C SER A 225 10.80 23.41 48.83
N LEU A 226 9.88 22.55 49.29
CA LEU A 226 9.19 22.70 50.58
C LEU A 226 10.14 22.46 51.77
N SER A 227 11.13 21.57 51.62
CA SER A 227 12.14 21.31 52.66
C SER A 227 13.15 22.45 52.78
N ASP A 228 13.46 23.16 51.69
CA ASP A 228 14.36 24.32 51.68
C ASP A 228 13.67 25.62 52.13
N SER A 229 12.33 25.67 52.09
CA SER A 229 11.54 26.86 52.48
C SER A 229 11.14 26.88 53.97
N GLY A 230 11.56 25.88 54.75
CA GLY A 230 11.15 25.67 56.14
C GLY A 230 12.26 25.83 57.16
N SER A 231 12.88 27.01 57.27
CA SER A 231 13.48 27.47 58.53
C SER A 231 13.75 28.99 58.54
N PRO A 232 13.03 29.74 59.39
CA PRO A 232 13.59 30.92 60.03
C PRO A 232 13.42 30.81 61.54
N THR A 233 14.51 30.89 62.32
CA THR A 233 14.54 31.67 63.58
C THR A 233 15.96 31.79 64.18
N PRO A 234 16.25 32.90 64.90
CA PRO A 234 17.58 33.30 65.36
C PRO A 234 17.83 32.91 66.85
N PRO A 235 19.05 33.14 67.39
CA PRO A 235 19.16 33.50 68.80
C PRO A 235 19.98 34.79 69.00
N THR A 236 19.38 35.85 69.54
CA THR A 236 19.33 36.27 70.97
C THR A 236 20.61 36.98 71.44
N ALA A 237 20.41 38.23 71.86
CA ALA A 237 21.40 39.17 72.35
C ALA A 237 22.12 38.66 73.62
N ALA A 238 23.43 38.95 73.70
CA ALA A 238 24.22 38.83 74.92
C ALA A 238 24.70 40.23 75.33
N THR A 239 24.21 40.73 76.48
CA THR A 239 24.73 41.91 77.17
C THR A 239 25.67 41.43 78.29
N PRO A 240 26.84 42.06 78.50
CA PRO A 240 27.79 41.62 79.52
C PRO A 240 27.46 42.22 80.90
N THR A 241 27.76 41.50 81.97
CA THR A 241 27.90 42.09 83.31
C THR A 241 29.11 41.49 84.02
N ILE A 242 29.96 42.38 84.51
CA ILE A 242 31.31 42.24 85.07
C ILE A 242 31.31 41.68 86.51
N PHE A 243 32.36 40.96 86.90
CA PHE A 243 33.12 40.93 88.19
C PHE A 243 33.98 39.63 88.17
N VAL A 244 35.31 39.60 88.34
CA VAL A 244 36.25 40.23 89.28
C VAL A 244 37.52 40.70 88.56
#